data_AF-A0A940TDG8-F1
#
_entry.id   AF-A0A940TDG8-F1
#
_cell.length_a   1.000
_cell.length_b   1.000
_cell.length_c   1.000
_cell.angle_alpha   90.00
_cell.angle_beta   90.00
_cell.angle_gamma   90.00
#
_symmetry.space_group_name_H-M   'P 1'
#
loop_
_entity.id
_entity.type
_entity.pdbx_description
1 polymer ?
#
loop_
_entity_poly.entity_id
_entity_poly.type
_entity_poly.pdbx_seq_one_letter_code
_entity_poly.pdbx_strand_id
1 'polypeptide(L)'
;MTRKEFMDTLAVKLSALSADERNSALRYYEEYFDECENEQAAIDALGSPAACAEQILKENGVASKPNIGFVYQNHNENIAGADSETKKKSSERFVIALLLGILTFPIWIAAFAVVFALIVAVIAINFALVVTSIACFVGAFIKVFSSVAAAGVMLGVSFIALGLVGLVTVPLARLFVKFIMWLARKVTGGLKSFMSGKEGA
;
A
#
# COMPACT_ATOMS: atom_id res chain seq x y z
N MET A 1 -44.76 -10.24 -3.77
CA MET A 1 -44.69 -8.89 -4.36
C MET A 1 -44.99 -9.03 -5.84
N THR A 2 -45.54 -8.01 -6.48
CA THR A 2 -45.79 -8.03 -7.93
C THR A 2 -44.57 -7.51 -8.70
N ARG A 3 -44.46 -7.81 -10.00
CA ARG A 3 -43.42 -7.26 -10.89
C ARG A 3 -43.34 -5.73 -10.77
N LYS A 4 -44.49 -5.06 -10.77
CA LYS A 4 -44.59 -3.60 -10.64
C LYS A 4 -43.99 -3.11 -9.31
N GLU A 5 -44.35 -3.74 -8.19
CA GLU A 5 -43.81 -3.38 -6.87
C GLU A 5 -42.29 -3.60 -6.78
N PHE A 6 -41.78 -4.68 -7.39
CA PHE A 6 -40.35 -4.96 -7.47
C PHE A 6 -39.61 -3.86 -8.24
N MET A 7 -40.10 -3.52 -9.44
CA MET A 7 -39.50 -2.52 -10.32
C MET A 7 -39.56 -1.11 -9.74
N ASP A 8 -40.69 -0.72 -9.13
CA ASP A 8 -40.84 0.58 -8.47
C ASP A 8 -39.87 0.71 -7.29
N THR A 9 -39.72 -0.37 -6.49
CA THR A 9 -38.78 -0.40 -5.36
C THR A 9 -37.32 -0.34 -5.83
N LEU A 10 -36.98 -1.06 -6.91
CA LEU A 10 -35.65 -1.05 -7.51
C LEU A 10 -35.31 0.37 -8.04
N ALA A 11 -36.25 1.02 -8.74
CA ALA A 11 -36.07 2.37 -9.26
C ALA A 11 -35.80 3.41 -8.17
N VAL A 12 -36.52 3.33 -7.04
CA VAL A 12 -36.30 4.22 -5.88
C VAL A 12 -34.91 4.00 -5.27
N LYS A 13 -34.48 2.75 -5.11
CA LYS A 13 -33.16 2.43 -4.53
C LYS A 13 -31.99 2.80 -5.44
N LEU A 14 -32.20 2.76 -6.76
CA LEU A 14 -31.23 3.20 -7.76
C LEU A 14 -31.24 4.72 -8.02
N SER A 15 -31.96 5.51 -7.21
CA SER A 15 -31.98 6.98 -7.32
C SER A 15 -30.63 7.67 -7.12
N ALA A 16 -29.62 6.95 -6.62
CA ALA A 16 -28.25 7.43 -6.49
C ALA A 16 -27.44 7.38 -7.81
N LEU A 17 -27.92 6.68 -8.84
CA LEU A 17 -27.32 6.63 -10.18
C LEU A 17 -27.79 7.79 -11.05
N SER A 18 -27.05 8.08 -12.13
CA SER A 18 -27.55 8.98 -13.17
C SER A 18 -28.82 8.41 -13.82
N ALA A 19 -29.63 9.27 -14.43
CA ALA A 19 -30.88 8.85 -15.06
C ALA A 19 -30.65 7.78 -16.15
N ASP A 20 -29.56 7.90 -16.91
CA ASP A 20 -29.22 6.98 -17.99
C ASP A 20 -28.79 5.60 -17.46
N GLU A 21 -27.98 5.56 -16.39
CA GLU A 21 -27.55 4.32 -15.74
C GLU A 21 -28.71 3.61 -15.04
N ARG A 22 -29.54 4.37 -14.31
CA ARG A 22 -30.75 3.85 -13.67
C ARG A 22 -31.71 3.25 -14.69
N ASN A 23 -31.98 3.95 -15.79
CA ASN A 23 -32.89 3.46 -16.82
C ASN A 23 -32.33 2.23 -17.54
N SER A 24 -31.01 2.18 -17.75
CA SER A 24 -30.35 1.02 -18.34
C SER A 24 -30.41 -0.20 -17.42
N ALA A 25 -30.22 -0.01 -16.12
CA ALA A 25 -30.37 -1.07 -15.12
C ALA A 25 -31.82 -1.56 -15.05
N LEU A 26 -32.81 -0.66 -14.98
CA LEU A 26 -34.22 -1.06 -14.93
C LEU A 26 -34.63 -1.84 -16.20
N ARG A 27 -34.19 -1.40 -17.38
CA ARG A 27 -34.48 -2.09 -18.65
C ARG A 27 -33.97 -3.54 -18.65
N TYR A 28 -32.78 -3.80 -18.09
CA TYR A 28 -32.26 -5.17 -17.97
C TYR A 28 -33.18 -6.08 -17.15
N TYR A 29 -33.74 -5.58 -16.04
CA TYR A 29 -34.68 -6.36 -15.23
C TYR A 29 -36.07 -6.47 -15.91
N GLU A 30 -36.50 -5.47 -16.67
CA GLU A 30 -37.71 -5.57 -17.48
C GLU A 30 -37.59 -6.68 -18.54
N GLU A 31 -36.47 -6.71 -19.27
CA GLU A 31 -36.16 -7.76 -20.25
C GLU A 31 -36.10 -9.14 -19.57
N TYR A 32 -35.48 -9.24 -18.38
CA TYR A 32 -35.46 -10.50 -17.62
C TYR A 32 -36.87 -10.98 -17.22
N PHE A 33 -37.75 -10.07 -16.78
CA PHE A 33 -39.13 -10.42 -16.46
C PHE A 33 -39.95 -10.79 -17.70
N ASP A 34 -39.66 -10.18 -18.85
CA ASP A 34 -40.33 -10.50 -20.12
C ASP A 34 -39.91 -11.88 -20.68
N GLU A 35 -38.68 -12.32 -20.39
CA GLU A 35 -38.20 -13.66 -20.73
C GLU A 35 -38.74 -14.76 -19.81
N CYS A 36 -39.29 -14.39 -18.65
CA CYS A 36 -39.84 -15.33 -17.68
C CYS A 36 -41.34 -15.58 -17.91
N GLU A 37 -41.74 -16.84 -18.12
CA GLU A 37 -43.15 -17.22 -18.23
C GLU A 37 -43.95 -16.99 -16.93
N ASN A 38 -43.27 -16.96 -15.78
CA ASN A 38 -43.90 -16.78 -14.47
C ASN A 38 -43.18 -15.69 -13.66
N GLU A 39 -43.83 -14.55 -13.48
CA GLU A 39 -43.32 -13.39 -12.76
C GLU A 39 -42.98 -13.71 -11.28
N GLN A 40 -43.75 -14.59 -10.63
CA GLN A 40 -43.51 -14.93 -9.23
C GLN A 40 -42.25 -15.78 -9.07
N ALA A 41 -42.01 -16.71 -10.00
CA ALA A 41 -40.77 -17.50 -10.02
C ALA A 41 -39.54 -16.63 -10.33
N ALA A 42 -39.69 -15.64 -11.21
CA ALA A 42 -38.64 -14.67 -11.51
C ALA A 42 -38.28 -13.82 -10.29
N ILE A 43 -39.27 -13.36 -9.53
CA ILE A 43 -39.07 -12.64 -8.27
C ILE A 43 -38.33 -13.51 -7.25
N ASP A 44 -38.70 -14.78 -7.12
CA ASP A 44 -38.05 -15.70 -6.19
C ASP A 44 -36.59 -15.98 -6.59
N ALA A 45 -36.29 -16.04 -7.90
CA ALA A 45 -34.95 -16.22 -8.43
C ALA A 45 -34.05 -14.99 -8.26
N LEU A 46 -34.61 -13.78 -8.46
CA LEU A 46 -33.90 -12.51 -8.28
C LEU A 46 -33.75 -12.14 -6.79
N GLY A 47 -34.63 -12.64 -5.93
CA GLY A 47 -34.65 -12.35 -4.50
C GLY A 47 -35.24 -10.98 -4.19
N SER A 48 -34.65 -10.24 -3.24
CA SER A 48 -35.19 -8.94 -2.83
C SER A 48 -34.71 -7.82 -3.76
N PRO A 49 -35.57 -6.86 -4.15
CA PRO A 49 -35.16 -5.70 -4.96
C PRO A 49 -34.10 -4.84 -4.26
N ALA A 50 -33.99 -4.94 -2.93
CA ALA A 50 -32.92 -4.30 -2.16
C ALA A 50 -31.54 -4.92 -2.43
N ALA A 51 -31.45 -6.25 -2.52
CA ALA A 51 -30.21 -6.94 -2.80
C ALA A 51 -29.74 -6.67 -4.24
N CYS A 52 -30.67 -6.70 -5.21
CA CYS A 52 -30.37 -6.32 -6.60
C CYS A 52 -29.86 -4.88 -6.69
N ALA A 53 -30.53 -3.93 -6.02
CA ALA A 53 -30.08 -2.54 -6.00
C ALA A 53 -28.68 -2.37 -5.40
N GLU A 54 -28.37 -3.08 -4.31
CA GLU A 54 -27.05 -3.03 -3.68
C GLU A 54 -25.94 -3.55 -4.60
N GLN A 55 -26.21 -4.64 -5.33
CA GLN A 55 -25.27 -5.18 -6.29
C GLN A 55 -24.99 -4.18 -7.42
N ILE A 56 -26.03 -3.60 -8.02
CA ILE A 56 -25.90 -2.63 -9.11
C ILE A 56 -25.14 -1.37 -8.64
N LEU A 57 -25.46 -0.86 -7.45
CA LEU A 57 -24.77 0.31 -6.89
C LEU A 57 -23.29 0.01 -6.62
N LYS A 58 -22.98 -1.19 -6.11
CA LYS A 58 -21.61 -1.65 -5.89
C LYS A 58 -20.83 -1.77 -7.21
N GLU A 59 -21.44 -2.32 -8.25
CA GLU A 59 -20.83 -2.45 -9.58
C GLU A 59 -20.57 -1.09 -10.23
N ASN A 60 -21.45 -0.13 -10.03
CA ASN A 60 -21.29 1.26 -10.51
C ASN A 60 -20.43 2.13 -9.57
N GLY A 61 -19.79 1.55 -8.55
CA GLY A 61 -18.91 2.27 -7.63
C GLY A 61 -19.63 3.29 -6.73
N VAL A 62 -20.96 3.24 -6.66
CA VAL A 62 -21.79 4.09 -5.80
C VAL A 62 -21.93 3.39 -4.45
N ALA A 63 -21.21 3.89 -3.44
CA ALA A 63 -21.39 3.43 -2.07
C ALA A 63 -22.82 3.77 -1.62
N SER A 64 -23.66 2.73 -1.44
CA SER A 64 -25.02 2.85 -0.92
C SER A 64 -25.02 3.66 0.38
N LYS A 65 -25.36 4.95 0.30
CA LYS A 65 -25.79 5.71 1.47
C LYS A 65 -27.15 5.16 1.86
N PRO A 66 -27.36 4.71 3.11
CA PRO A 66 -28.70 4.37 3.56
C PRO A 66 -29.52 5.66 3.56
N ASN A 67 -30.34 5.87 2.53
CA ASN A 67 -31.26 6.99 2.51
C ASN A 67 -32.45 6.62 3.41
N ILE A 68 -32.61 7.41 4.47
CA ILE A 68 -33.63 7.26 5.50
C ILE A 68 -34.97 7.67 4.92
N GLY A 69 -35.95 6.78 5.03
CA GLY A 69 -37.37 7.11 4.81
C GLY A 69 -38.11 5.97 4.14
N PHE A 70 -38.62 5.03 4.92
CA PHE A 70 -40.05 4.72 5.07
C PHE A 70 -40.18 3.57 6.07
N VAL A 71 -40.97 3.83 7.10
CA VAL A 71 -41.24 2.95 8.25
C VAL A 71 -42.05 1.75 7.79
N TYR A 72 -41.53 0.54 7.98
CA TYR A 72 -42.33 -0.67 8.14
C TYR A 72 -41.90 -1.38 9.42
N GLN A 73 -42.91 -1.73 10.20
CA GLN A 73 -42.84 -2.10 11.60
C GLN A 73 -43.16 -3.60 11.78
N ASN A 74 -42.51 -4.19 12.80
CA ASN A 74 -42.77 -5.44 13.53
C ASN A 74 -42.15 -6.74 12.98
N HIS A 75 -41.13 -7.23 13.68
CA HIS A 75 -41.30 -8.50 14.40
C HIS A 75 -40.41 -8.56 15.64
N ASN A 76 -41.05 -8.85 16.77
CA ASN A 76 -40.45 -9.31 18.02
C ASN A 76 -40.03 -10.76 17.80
N GLU A 77 -38.76 -11.09 18.00
CA GLU A 77 -38.39 -12.38 18.60
C GLU A 77 -37.04 -12.29 19.30
N ASN A 78 -37.03 -12.83 20.51
CA ASN A 78 -35.89 -12.94 21.40
C ASN A 78 -34.82 -13.83 20.76
N ILE A 79 -33.64 -13.27 20.44
CA ILE A 79 -32.41 -14.05 20.38
C ILE A 79 -31.35 -13.33 21.22
N ALA A 80 -30.83 -14.08 22.17
CA ALA A 80 -29.84 -13.69 23.16
C ALA A 80 -28.63 -12.99 22.54
N GLY A 81 -28.07 -12.06 23.31
CA GLY A 81 -27.02 -11.13 22.91
C GLY A 81 -25.84 -11.76 22.16
N ALA A 82 -25.64 -11.29 20.95
CA ALA A 82 -24.35 -11.22 20.29
C ALA A 82 -24.10 -9.74 19.98
N ASP A 83 -23.23 -9.13 20.78
CA ASP A 83 -22.71 -7.78 20.58
C ASP A 83 -22.18 -7.63 19.15
N SER A 84 -22.79 -6.73 18.38
CA SER A 84 -22.39 -6.40 17.02
C SER A 84 -21.98 -4.92 16.95
N GLU A 85 -20.87 -4.60 17.60
CA GLU A 85 -20.18 -3.32 17.43
C GLU A 85 -19.34 -3.36 16.14
N THR A 86 -19.97 -3.19 14.97
CA THR A 86 -19.25 -2.83 13.73
C THR A 86 -19.32 -1.32 13.51
N LYS A 87 -18.35 -0.64 14.11
CA LYS A 87 -18.04 0.78 13.92
C LYS A 87 -17.59 1.07 12.47
N LYS A 88 -18.51 1.13 11.51
CA LYS A 88 -18.23 1.43 10.10
C LYS A 88 -18.17 2.94 9.84
N LYS A 89 -17.05 3.58 10.24
CA LYS A 89 -16.69 4.96 9.84
C LYS A 89 -15.19 5.13 9.54
N SER A 90 -14.55 4.12 8.97
CA SER A 90 -13.12 4.14 8.59
C SER A 90 -12.85 3.84 7.10
N SER A 91 -13.88 3.45 6.33
CA SER A 91 -13.70 2.92 4.97
C SER A 91 -13.27 3.96 3.93
N GLU A 92 -13.79 5.19 3.95
CA GLU A 92 -13.41 6.20 2.93
C GLU A 92 -11.94 6.66 3.10
N ARG A 93 -11.50 6.90 4.34
CA ARG A 93 -10.09 7.23 4.62
C ARG A 93 -9.16 6.06 4.33
N PHE A 94 -9.63 4.83 4.50
CA PHE A 94 -8.87 3.62 4.18
C PHE A 94 -8.74 3.39 2.67
N VAL A 95 -9.80 3.62 1.89
CA VAL A 95 -9.76 3.55 0.42
C VAL A 95 -8.87 4.67 -0.15
N ILE A 96 -8.97 5.88 0.38
CA ILE A 96 -8.08 6.99 0.03
C ILE A 96 -6.63 6.67 0.41
N ALA A 97 -6.38 6.15 1.61
CA ALA A 97 -5.05 5.74 2.05
C ALA A 97 -4.49 4.55 1.23
N LEU A 98 -5.34 3.64 0.75
CA LEU A 98 -4.95 2.53 -0.11
C LEU A 98 -4.60 3.01 -1.52
N LEU A 99 -5.40 3.90 -2.11
CA LEU A 99 -5.12 4.55 -3.39
C LEU A 99 -3.85 5.41 -3.33
N LEU A 100 -3.68 6.21 -2.29
CA LEU A 100 -2.43 6.96 -2.03
C LEU A 100 -1.25 6.03 -1.75
N GLY A 101 -1.50 4.92 -1.05
CA GLY A 101 -0.51 3.87 -0.83
C GLY A 101 0.01 3.34 -2.16
N ILE A 102 -0.88 2.91 -3.05
CA ILE A 102 -0.55 2.41 -4.40
C ILE A 102 0.14 3.49 -5.25
N LEU A 103 -0.28 4.76 -5.16
CA LEU A 103 0.33 5.86 -5.93
C LEU A 103 1.72 6.24 -5.43
N THR A 104 1.95 6.18 -4.11
CA THR A 104 3.25 6.49 -3.49
C THR A 104 4.18 5.28 -3.43
N PHE A 105 3.66 4.05 -3.58
CA PHE A 105 4.44 2.82 -3.53
C PHE A 105 5.61 2.78 -4.53
N PRO A 106 5.43 3.17 -5.82
CA PRO A 106 6.54 3.24 -6.77
C PRO A 106 7.64 4.22 -6.34
N ILE A 107 7.25 5.34 -5.71
CA ILE A 107 8.18 6.36 -5.20
C ILE A 107 9.03 5.79 -4.05
N TRP A 108 8.41 5.03 -3.15
CA TRP A 108 9.14 4.36 -2.06
C TRP A 108 10.11 3.31 -2.59
N ILE A 109 9.69 2.48 -3.55
CA ILE A 109 10.58 1.49 -4.19
C ILE A 109 11.80 2.18 -4.81
N ALA A 110 11.58 3.24 -5.59
CA ALA A 110 12.66 4.00 -6.20
C ALA A 110 13.59 4.62 -5.15
N ALA A 111 13.02 5.20 -4.07
CA ALA A 111 13.81 5.77 -2.99
C ALA A 111 14.68 4.72 -2.29
N PHE A 112 14.15 3.52 -2.01
CA PHE A 112 14.94 2.42 -1.45
C PHE A 112 16.02 1.93 -2.41
N ALA A 113 15.71 1.82 -3.70
CA ALA A 113 16.68 1.42 -4.71
C ALA A 113 17.85 2.41 -4.80
N VAL A 114 17.59 3.72 -4.74
CA VAL A 114 18.64 4.76 -4.73
C VAL A 114 19.51 4.65 -3.49
N VAL A 115 18.91 4.50 -2.31
CA VAL A 115 19.67 4.34 -1.05
C VAL A 115 20.53 3.07 -1.10
N PHE A 116 19.96 1.95 -1.57
CA PHE A 116 20.68 0.69 -1.72
C PHE A 116 21.85 0.83 -2.71
N ALA A 117 21.62 1.44 -3.87
CA ALA A 117 22.65 1.67 -4.87
C ALA A 117 23.80 2.54 -4.32
N LEU A 118 23.48 3.59 -3.55
CA LEU A 118 24.50 4.43 -2.89
C LEU A 118 25.34 3.63 -1.89
N ILE A 119 24.72 2.76 -1.10
CA ILE A 119 25.44 1.89 -0.16
C ILE A 119 26.36 0.94 -0.91
N VAL A 120 25.87 0.27 -1.96
CA VAL A 120 26.68 -0.64 -2.78
C VAL A 120 27.83 0.10 -3.46
N ALA A 121 27.59 1.28 -4.02
CA ALA A 121 28.61 2.09 -4.67
C ALA A 121 29.75 2.47 -3.71
N VAL A 122 29.40 2.91 -2.49
CA VAL A 122 30.37 3.19 -1.43
C VAL A 122 31.20 1.95 -1.11
N ILE A 123 30.56 0.80 -0.92
CA ILE A 123 31.26 -0.44 -0.57
C ILE A 123 32.22 -0.83 -1.71
N ALA A 124 31.76 -0.75 -2.97
CA ALA A 124 32.56 -1.06 -4.14
C ALA A 124 33.78 -0.13 -4.27
N ILE A 125 33.62 1.17 -4.05
CA ILE A 125 34.73 2.14 -4.07
C ILE A 125 35.78 1.80 -3.02
N ASN A 126 35.36 1.50 -1.78
CA ASN A 126 36.28 1.12 -0.72
C ASN A 126 37.01 -0.19 -1.04
N PHE A 127 36.29 -1.20 -1.52
CA PHE A 127 36.88 -2.46 -1.93
C PHE A 127 37.91 -2.28 -3.04
N ALA A 128 37.58 -1.52 -4.08
CA ALA A 128 38.49 -1.22 -5.19
C ALA A 128 39.75 -0.52 -4.69
N LEU A 129 39.63 0.51 -3.83
CA LEU A 129 40.80 1.20 -3.26
C LEU A 129 41.71 0.24 -2.48
N VAL A 130 41.14 -0.66 -1.67
CA VAL A 130 41.93 -1.64 -0.91
C VAL A 130 42.69 -2.57 -1.85
N VAL A 131 42.01 -3.13 -2.86
CA VAL A 131 42.63 -4.04 -3.84
C VAL A 131 43.74 -3.33 -4.62
N THR A 132 43.49 -2.10 -5.09
CA THR A 132 44.50 -1.29 -5.79
C THR A 132 45.68 -0.97 -4.88
N SER A 133 45.45 -0.64 -3.61
CA SER A 133 46.53 -0.35 -2.66
C SER A 133 47.44 -1.55 -2.46
N ILE A 134 46.87 -2.76 -2.31
CA ILE A 134 47.63 -4.00 -2.18
C ILE A 134 48.42 -4.29 -3.46
N ALA A 135 47.80 -4.14 -4.63
CA ALA A 135 48.45 -4.37 -5.91
C ALA A 135 49.64 -3.39 -6.14
N CYS A 136 49.46 -2.11 -5.82
CA CYS A 136 50.52 -1.11 -5.89
C CYS A 136 51.65 -1.39 -4.89
N PHE A 137 51.32 -1.87 -3.68
CA PHE A 137 52.32 -2.24 -2.68
C PHE A 137 53.19 -3.40 -3.17
N VAL A 138 52.59 -4.47 -3.71
CA VAL A 138 53.32 -5.61 -4.29
C VAL A 138 54.14 -5.17 -5.53
N GLY A 139 53.54 -4.35 -6.40
CA GLY A 139 54.23 -3.80 -7.57
C GLY A 139 55.44 -2.94 -7.23
N ALA A 140 55.41 -2.24 -6.09
CA ALA A 140 56.52 -1.44 -5.62
C ALA A 140 57.77 -2.30 -5.35
N PHE A 141 57.62 -3.49 -4.74
CA PHE A 141 58.74 -4.40 -4.47
C PHE A 141 59.45 -4.88 -5.73
N ILE A 142 58.69 -5.15 -6.79
CA ILE A 142 59.27 -5.54 -8.09
C ILE A 142 60.06 -4.36 -8.69
N LYS A 143 59.54 -3.13 -8.55
CA LYS A 143 60.17 -1.92 -9.09
C LYS A 143 61.40 -1.45 -8.33
N VAL A 144 61.61 -1.87 -7.07
CA VAL A 144 62.83 -1.54 -6.28
C VAL A 144 64.11 -1.90 -7.05
N PHE A 145 64.11 -3.04 -7.76
CA PHE A 145 65.27 -3.51 -8.51
C PHE A 145 65.55 -2.72 -9.80
N SER A 146 64.58 -1.96 -10.30
CA SER A 146 64.76 -1.11 -11.49
C SER A 146 65.02 0.35 -11.14
N SER A 147 64.32 0.87 -10.12
CA SER A 147 64.47 2.25 -9.65
C SER A 147 63.93 2.38 -8.23
N VAL A 148 64.83 2.64 -7.29
CA VAL A 148 64.49 2.89 -5.87
C VAL A 148 63.55 4.09 -5.73
N ALA A 149 63.74 5.14 -6.53
CA ALA A 149 62.87 6.31 -6.52
C ALA A 149 61.43 5.97 -6.95
N ALA A 150 61.26 5.19 -8.02
CA ALA A 150 59.93 4.77 -8.48
C ALA A 150 59.21 3.88 -7.46
N ALA A 151 59.95 2.98 -6.80
CA ALA A 151 59.41 2.15 -5.73
C ALA A 151 58.96 2.96 -4.52
N GLY A 152 59.72 3.98 -4.12
CA GLY A 152 59.35 4.89 -3.04
C GLY A 152 58.04 5.64 -3.32
N VAL A 153 57.86 6.13 -4.55
CA VAL A 153 56.59 6.78 -4.96
C VAL A 153 55.42 5.81 -4.91
N MET A 154 55.57 4.59 -5.41
CA MET A 154 54.51 3.58 -5.38
C MET A 154 54.11 3.16 -3.97
N LEU A 155 55.08 3.02 -3.05
CA LEU A 155 54.78 2.76 -1.64
C LEU A 155 54.02 3.93 -1.01
N GLY A 156 54.45 5.17 -1.27
CA GLY A 156 53.76 6.36 -0.78
C GLY A 156 52.31 6.44 -1.25
N VAL A 157 52.06 6.21 -2.55
CA VAL A 157 50.69 6.18 -3.11
C VAL A 157 49.83 5.09 -2.47
N SER A 158 50.42 3.93 -2.14
CA SER A 158 49.70 2.82 -1.50
C SER A 158 49.25 3.18 -0.08
N PHE A 159 50.10 3.83 0.72
CA PHE A 159 49.72 4.29 2.07
C PHE A 159 48.69 5.42 2.03
N ILE A 160 48.81 6.36 1.08
CA ILE A 160 47.82 7.42 0.90
C ILE A 160 46.46 6.83 0.54
N ALA A 161 46.43 5.87 -0.39
CA ALA A 161 45.18 5.20 -0.78
C ALA A 161 44.53 4.44 0.39
N LEU A 162 45.30 3.70 1.20
CA LEU A 162 44.78 3.08 2.43
C LEU A 162 44.28 4.11 3.45
N GLY A 163 45.00 5.23 3.61
CA GLY A 163 44.58 6.34 4.47
C GLY A 163 43.25 6.95 4.02
N LEU A 164 43.02 7.08 2.72
CA LEU A 164 41.77 7.57 2.14
C LEU A 164 40.60 6.61 2.42
N VAL A 165 40.83 5.29 2.35
CA VAL A 165 39.80 4.30 2.73
C VAL A 165 39.36 4.52 4.17
N GLY A 166 40.30 4.68 5.11
CA GLY A 166 39.99 4.96 6.51
C GLY A 166 39.25 6.29 6.69
N LEU A 167 39.69 7.34 6.01
CA LEU A 167 39.09 8.67 6.06
C LEU A 167 37.64 8.69 5.57
N VAL A 168 37.30 7.89 4.54
CA VAL A 168 35.95 7.83 3.98
C VAL A 168 35.07 6.85 4.77
N THR A 169 35.60 5.68 5.14
CA THR A 169 34.81 4.61 5.76
C THR A 169 34.38 4.96 7.19
N VAL A 170 35.28 5.54 8.00
CA VAL A 170 35.01 5.83 9.42
C VAL A 170 33.86 6.85 9.63
N PRO A 171 33.85 8.04 9.00
CA PRO A 171 32.74 8.98 9.17
C PRO A 171 31.43 8.43 8.61
N LEU A 172 31.50 7.68 7.51
CA LEU A 172 30.32 7.09 6.90
C LEU A 172 29.70 5.98 7.76
N ALA A 173 30.53 5.13 8.37
CA ALA A 173 30.08 4.15 9.36
C ALA A 173 29.44 4.82 10.57
N ARG A 174 30.02 5.92 11.09
CA ARG A 174 29.40 6.70 12.19
C ARG A 174 28.05 7.29 11.79
N LEU A 175 27.93 7.83 10.58
CA LEU A 175 26.67 8.33 10.02
C LEU A 175 25.63 7.21 9.91
N PHE A 176 26.03 6.05 9.41
CA PHE A 176 25.17 4.89 9.27
C PHE A 176 24.65 4.37 10.62
N VAL A 177 25.53 4.25 11.62
CA VAL A 177 25.12 3.86 12.99
C VAL A 177 24.16 4.89 13.60
N LYS A 178 24.42 6.18 13.42
CA LYS A 178 23.50 7.25 13.87
C LYS A 178 22.14 7.16 13.17
N PHE A 179 22.14 6.90 11.87
CA PHE A 179 20.93 6.72 11.07
C PHE A 179 20.12 5.51 11.56
N ILE A 180 20.75 4.36 11.78
CA ILE A 180 20.10 3.17 12.35
C ILE A 180 19.53 3.45 13.74
N MET A 181 20.30 4.08 14.63
CA MET A 181 19.80 4.44 15.96
C MET A 181 18.65 5.44 15.93
N TRP A 182 18.64 6.35 14.95
CA TRP A 182 17.53 7.28 14.73
C TRP A 182 16.28 6.54 14.22
N LEU A 183 16.44 5.65 13.24
CA LEU A 183 15.37 4.80 12.71
C LEU A 183 14.78 3.91 13.80
N ALA A 184 15.63 3.23 14.58
CA ALA A 184 15.21 2.39 15.69
C ALA A 184 14.39 3.17 16.72
N ARG A 185 14.84 4.36 17.12
CA ARG A 185 14.08 5.25 18.03
C ARG A 185 12.73 5.67 17.46
N LYS A 186 12.66 5.93 16.15
CA LYS A 186 11.42 6.32 15.50
C LYS A 186 10.43 5.16 15.39
N VAL A 187 10.92 3.96 15.09
CA VAL A 187 10.10 2.73 15.06
C VAL A 187 9.60 2.37 16.45
N THR A 188 10.46 2.37 17.48
CA THR A 188 10.04 2.08 18.86
C THR A 188 9.09 3.13 19.42
N GLY A 189 9.30 4.42 19.10
CA GLY A 189 8.38 5.50 19.46
C GLY A 189 7.02 5.37 18.78
N GLY A 190 7.01 5.04 17.48
CA GLY A 190 5.78 4.78 16.73
C GLY A 190 5.03 3.56 17.28
N LEU A 191 5.73 2.45 17.55
CA LEU A 191 5.14 1.24 18.12
C LEU A 191 4.55 1.51 19.51
N LYS A 192 5.24 2.29 20.35
CA LYS A 192 4.72 2.68 21.67
C LYS A 192 3.43 3.49 21.57
N SER A 193 3.35 4.42 20.61
CA SER A 193 2.12 5.20 20.36
C SER A 193 0.95 4.37 19.82
N PHE A 194 1.25 3.32 19.05
CA PHE A 194 0.24 2.41 18.51
C PHE A 194 -0.28 1.43 19.58
N MET A 195 0.59 0.99 20.49
CA MET A 195 0.20 0.12 21.61
C MET A 195 -0.56 0.87 22.71
N SER A 196 -0.19 2.12 23.01
CA SER A 196 -0.92 2.94 24.00
C SER A 196 -2.27 3.47 23.50
N GLY A 197 -2.55 3.39 22.20
CA GLY A 197 -3.84 3.78 21.62
C GLY A 197 -4.93 2.72 21.76
N LYS A 198 -4.62 1.53 22.32
CA LYS A 198 -5.55 0.40 22.44
C LYS A 198 -6.15 0.22 23.84
N GLU A 199 -5.76 1.04 24.81
CA GLU A 199 -6.29 1.01 26.19
C GLU A 199 -7.42 2.02 26.46
N GLY A 200 -7.94 2.68 25.42
CA GLY A 200 -8.91 3.77 25.54
C GLY A 200 -10.11 3.69 24.60
N ALA A 201 -10.60 2.49 24.30
CA ALA A 201 -11.89 2.28 23.64
C ALA A 201 -12.68 1.20 24.37
#